data_AF-A0A560L918-F1
#
_entry.id   AF-A0A560L918-F1
#
_cell.length_a   1.000
_cell.length_b   1.000
_cell.length_c   1.000
_cell.angle_alpha   90.00
_cell.angle_beta   90.00
_cell.angle_gamma   90.00
#
_symmetry.space_group_name_H-M   'P 1'
#
loop_
_entity.id
_entity.type
_entity.pdbx_description
1 polymer ?
#
loop_
_entity_poly.entity_id
_entity_poly.type
_entity_poly.pdbx_seq_one_letter_code
_entity_poly.pdbx_strand_id
1 'polypeptide(L)'
;MQSHLWTQSAWLRSYYFGRAIFSIAWVAAAVLFSGQAGLAAILLVLYPAWDAVANLADARVNGGLIANPSQTLNVAVSAMTALAAIVAVGHSSYAVLAVFGVWAILSGVLQLVTGVRRWRDYGAQWAMILSGAQSALAGGYMISRSIGTVAPTILDVAPYAGFGAFYFLLSAIWLVARARRSARA
;
A
#
# COMPACT_ATOMS: atom_id res chain seq x y z
N MET A 1 -26.24 -0.98 17.64
CA MET A 1 -24.78 -1.09 17.90
C MET A 1 -24.19 -2.39 17.33
N GLN A 2 -24.75 -3.57 17.62
CA GLN A 2 -24.23 -4.85 17.09
C GLN A 2 -24.27 -4.96 15.55
N SER A 3 -25.38 -4.62 14.89
CA SER A 3 -25.51 -4.68 13.42
C SER A 3 -24.43 -3.87 12.67
N HIS A 4 -24.05 -2.71 13.21
CA HIS A 4 -23.00 -1.84 12.67
C HIS A 4 -21.60 -2.47 12.79
N LEU A 5 -21.35 -3.24 13.85
CA LEU A 5 -20.06 -3.94 14.04
C LEU A 5 -19.91 -5.13 13.07
N TRP A 6 -21.01 -5.84 12.78
CA TRP A 6 -21.02 -6.93 11.82
C TRP A 6 -20.83 -6.44 10.38
N THR A 7 -21.49 -5.37 9.97
CA THR A 7 -21.32 -4.77 8.63
C THR A 7 -19.93 -4.18 8.45
N GLN A 8 -19.38 -3.52 9.47
CA GLN A 8 -18.01 -3.00 9.44
C GLN A 8 -16.96 -4.12 9.34
N SER A 9 -17.13 -5.21 10.08
CA SER A 9 -16.24 -6.39 10.01
C SER A 9 -16.30 -7.07 8.63
N ALA A 10 -17.49 -7.23 8.06
CA ALA A 10 -17.67 -7.79 6.72
C ALA A 10 -17.04 -6.90 5.63
N TRP A 11 -17.23 -5.57 5.73
CA TRP A 11 -16.62 -4.61 4.83
C TRP A 11 -15.09 -4.63 4.92
N LEU A 12 -14.51 -4.61 6.12
CA LEU A 12 -13.05 -4.67 6.34
C LEU A 12 -12.44 -5.94 5.74
N ARG A 13 -13.12 -7.07 5.89
CA ARG A 13 -12.68 -8.33 5.26
C ARG A 13 -12.64 -8.21 3.74
N SER A 14 -13.73 -7.73 3.12
CA SER A 14 -13.80 -7.54 1.67
C SER A 14 -12.76 -6.53 1.17
N TYR A 15 -12.55 -5.46 1.94
CA TYR A 15 -11.53 -4.44 1.68
C TYR A 15 -10.12 -5.05 1.62
N TYR A 16 -9.72 -5.80 2.66
CA TYR A 16 -8.39 -6.42 2.70
C TYR A 16 -8.22 -7.51 1.64
N PHE A 17 -9.25 -8.32 1.37
CA PHE A 17 -9.20 -9.27 0.26
C PHE A 17 -9.03 -8.57 -1.09
N GLY A 18 -9.79 -7.50 -1.35
CA GLY A 18 -9.68 -6.72 -2.59
C GLY A 18 -8.27 -6.15 -2.77
N ARG A 19 -7.70 -5.58 -1.71
CA ARG A 19 -6.30 -5.09 -1.71
C ARG A 19 -5.30 -6.20 -2.01
N ALA A 20 -5.48 -7.38 -1.40
CA ALA A 20 -4.59 -8.53 -1.57
C ALA A 20 -4.67 -9.05 -3.01
N ILE A 21 -5.88 -9.30 -3.53
CA ILE A 21 -6.11 -9.79 -4.89
C ILE A 21 -5.50 -8.82 -5.91
N PHE A 22 -5.76 -7.53 -5.78
CA PHE A 22 -5.16 -6.53 -6.66
C PHE A 22 -3.63 -6.58 -6.60
N SER A 23 -3.04 -6.62 -5.40
CA SER A 23 -1.58 -6.62 -5.25
C SER A 23 -0.95 -7.88 -5.84
N ILE A 24 -1.57 -9.06 -5.65
CA ILE A 24 -1.13 -10.32 -6.27
C ILE A 24 -1.23 -10.23 -7.80
N ALA A 25 -2.37 -9.78 -8.32
CA ALA A 25 -2.59 -9.62 -9.75
C ALA A 25 -1.60 -8.63 -10.37
N TRP A 26 -1.31 -7.53 -9.67
CA TRP A 26 -0.33 -6.54 -10.08
C TRP A 26 1.08 -7.13 -10.14
N VAL A 27 1.51 -7.86 -9.11
CA VAL A 27 2.84 -8.52 -9.09
C VAL A 27 2.93 -9.55 -10.21
N ALA A 28 1.90 -10.38 -10.41
CA ALA A 28 1.86 -11.35 -11.50
C ALA A 28 1.97 -10.66 -12.87
N ALA A 29 1.21 -9.58 -13.09
CA ALA A 29 1.26 -8.79 -14.31
C ALA A 29 2.62 -8.13 -14.51
N ALA A 30 3.24 -7.60 -13.44
CA ALA A 30 4.57 -6.99 -13.50
C ALA A 30 5.64 -8.01 -13.92
N VAL A 31 5.58 -9.23 -13.43
CA VAL A 31 6.48 -10.32 -13.85
C VAL A 31 6.23 -10.68 -15.31
N LEU A 32 4.96 -10.92 -15.68
CA LEU A 32 4.58 -11.39 -17.00
C LEU A 32 4.85 -10.37 -18.12
N PHE A 33 4.70 -9.07 -17.81
CA PHE A 33 4.82 -7.97 -18.77
C PHE A 33 6.07 -7.10 -18.55
N SER A 34 7.05 -7.59 -17.77
CA SER A 34 8.28 -6.85 -17.46
C SER A 34 9.06 -6.38 -18.70
N GLY A 35 9.03 -7.16 -19.79
CA GLY A 35 9.67 -6.80 -21.06
C GLY A 35 8.84 -5.87 -21.97
N GLN A 36 7.61 -5.54 -21.60
CA GLN A 36 6.69 -4.75 -22.43
C GLN A 36 6.54 -3.34 -21.85
N ALA A 37 7.34 -2.39 -22.36
CA ALA A 37 7.45 -1.04 -21.80
C ALA A 37 6.10 -0.33 -21.61
N GLY A 38 5.19 -0.44 -22.58
CA GLY A 38 3.85 0.16 -22.49
C GLY A 38 3.00 -0.42 -21.36
N LEU A 39 2.96 -1.74 -21.22
CA LEU A 39 2.21 -2.40 -20.13
C LEU A 39 2.85 -2.15 -18.77
N ALA A 40 4.19 -2.18 -18.70
CA ALA A 40 4.92 -1.86 -17.47
C ALA A 40 4.61 -0.42 -17.02
N ALA A 41 4.59 0.54 -17.94
CA ALA A 41 4.24 1.93 -17.63
C ALA A 41 2.80 2.06 -17.10
N ILE A 42 1.83 1.38 -17.73
CA ILE A 42 0.44 1.36 -17.26
C ILE A 42 0.36 0.79 -15.84
N LEU A 43 1.04 -0.33 -15.57
CA LEU A 43 1.06 -0.95 -14.25
C LEU A 43 1.68 -0.03 -13.19
N LEU A 44 2.78 0.64 -13.50
CA LEU A 44 3.46 1.58 -12.60
C LEU A 44 2.58 2.78 -12.24
N VAL A 45 1.70 3.24 -13.12
CA VAL A 45 0.72 4.29 -12.79
C VAL A 45 -0.47 3.72 -12.02
N LEU A 46 -0.93 2.53 -12.42
CA LEU A 46 -2.11 1.88 -11.85
C LEU A 46 -1.93 1.55 -10.36
N TYR A 47 -0.72 1.18 -9.93
CA TYR A 47 -0.44 0.79 -8.55
C TYR A 47 -0.70 1.90 -7.51
N PRO A 48 -0.05 3.07 -7.58
CA PRO A 48 -0.33 4.18 -6.66
C PRO A 48 -1.75 4.74 -6.84
N ALA A 49 -2.31 4.71 -8.05
CA ALA A 49 -3.69 5.12 -8.29
C ALA A 49 -4.70 4.23 -7.53
N TRP A 50 -4.50 2.91 -7.59
CA TRP A 50 -5.31 1.95 -6.83
C TRP A 50 -5.17 2.17 -5.32
N ASP A 51 -3.95 2.39 -4.82
CA ASP A 51 -3.74 2.64 -3.40
C ASP A 51 -4.47 3.92 -2.94
N ALA A 52 -4.45 4.99 -3.74
CA ALA A 52 -5.23 6.20 -3.46
C ALA A 52 -6.74 5.91 -3.38
N VAL A 53 -7.29 5.15 -4.32
CA VAL A 53 -8.71 4.76 -4.34
C VAL A 53 -9.06 3.91 -3.11
N ALA A 54 -8.21 2.95 -2.75
CA ALA A 54 -8.42 2.09 -1.61
C ALA A 54 -8.41 2.88 -0.28
N ASN A 55 -7.46 3.77 -0.08
CA ASN A 55 -7.42 4.61 1.13
C ASN A 55 -8.58 5.61 1.18
N LEU A 56 -9.05 6.10 0.02
CA LEU A 56 -10.22 6.97 -0.05
C LEU A 56 -11.51 6.23 0.31
N ALA A 57 -11.67 4.99 -0.18
CA ALA A 57 -12.80 4.14 0.18
C ALA A 57 -12.83 3.86 1.69
N ASP A 58 -11.68 3.56 2.29
CA ASP A 58 -11.55 3.35 3.73
C ASP A 58 -11.88 4.59 4.55
N ALA A 59 -11.35 5.76 4.16
CA ALA A 59 -11.68 7.00 4.83
C ALA A 59 -13.18 7.32 4.76
N ARG A 60 -13.83 7.11 3.61
CA ARG A 60 -15.27 7.38 3.43
C ARG A 60 -16.15 6.49 4.31
N VAL A 61 -15.79 5.22 4.46
CA VAL A 61 -16.56 4.27 5.30
C VAL A 61 -16.35 4.55 6.80
N ASN A 62 -15.19 5.06 7.19
CA ASN A 62 -14.85 5.33 8.59
C ASN A 62 -15.02 6.81 9.01
N GLY A 63 -16.01 7.53 8.43
CA GLY A 63 -16.37 8.89 8.88
C GLY A 63 -15.78 10.06 8.06
N GLY A 64 -15.20 9.76 6.89
CA GLY A 64 -14.71 10.75 5.93
C GLY A 64 -13.24 11.15 6.11
N LEU A 65 -12.75 11.96 5.17
CA LEU A 65 -11.34 12.39 5.11
C LEU A 65 -10.93 13.28 6.30
N ILE A 66 -11.84 14.13 6.78
CA ILE A 66 -11.56 15.05 7.90
C ILE A 66 -11.31 14.25 9.20
N ALA A 67 -12.09 13.19 9.43
CA ALA A 67 -11.95 12.34 10.61
C ALA A 67 -10.73 11.40 10.54
N ASN A 68 -10.16 11.19 9.35
CA ASN A 68 -9.09 10.21 9.10
C ASN A 68 -7.85 10.85 8.45
N PRO A 69 -7.11 11.71 9.17
CA PRO A 69 -6.03 12.51 8.60
C PRO A 69 -4.88 11.67 8.01
N SER A 70 -4.58 10.51 8.59
CA SER A 70 -3.56 9.60 8.04
C SER A 70 -3.96 9.03 6.69
N GLN A 71 -5.24 8.65 6.52
CA GLN A 71 -5.73 8.15 5.24
C GLN A 71 -5.85 9.27 4.22
N THR A 72 -6.23 10.48 4.65
CA THR A 72 -6.24 11.65 3.77
C THR A 72 -4.87 11.97 3.22
N LEU A 73 -3.84 11.96 4.07
CA LEU A 73 -2.45 12.13 3.62
C LEU A 73 -2.04 11.02 2.66
N ASN A 74 -2.39 9.76 2.95
CA ASN A 74 -2.05 8.64 2.08
C ASN A 74 -2.74 8.73 0.72
N VAL A 75 -4.01 9.11 0.67
CA VAL A 75 -4.74 9.38 -0.59
C VAL A 75 -4.02 10.46 -1.40
N ALA A 76 -3.67 11.59 -0.78
CA ALA A 76 -2.98 12.68 -1.46
C ALA A 76 -1.61 12.26 -1.98
N VAL A 77 -0.81 11.60 -1.14
CA VAL A 77 0.55 11.13 -1.46
C VAL A 77 0.51 10.08 -2.58
N SER A 78 -0.41 9.12 -2.53
CA SER A 78 -0.58 8.10 -3.57
C SER A 78 -1.12 8.70 -4.88
N ALA A 79 -2.04 9.68 -4.83
CA ALA A 79 -2.51 10.39 -6.02
C ALA A 79 -1.40 11.22 -6.68
N MET A 80 -0.63 11.98 -5.90
CA MET A 80 0.54 12.71 -6.41
C MET A 80 1.58 11.76 -7.00
N THR A 81 1.79 10.60 -6.38
CA THR A 81 2.72 9.58 -6.88
C THR A 81 2.25 9.00 -8.22
N ALA A 82 0.94 8.76 -8.40
CA ALA A 82 0.40 8.32 -9.68
C ALA A 82 0.65 9.35 -10.79
N LEU A 83 0.42 10.64 -10.51
CA LEU A 83 0.71 11.73 -11.46
C LEU A 83 2.21 11.85 -11.75
N ALA A 84 3.05 11.77 -10.72
CA ALA A 84 4.50 11.79 -10.88
C ALA A 84 4.99 10.58 -11.68
N ALA A 85 4.38 9.40 -11.50
CA ALA A 85 4.70 8.20 -12.26
C ALA A 85 4.39 8.37 -13.76
N ILE A 86 3.28 9.02 -14.13
CA ILE A 86 2.93 9.33 -15.54
C ILE A 86 4.05 10.15 -16.20
N VAL A 87 4.57 11.16 -15.50
CA VAL A 87 5.66 11.99 -16.01
C VAL A 87 6.97 11.18 -16.06
N ALA A 88 7.26 10.42 -15.00
CA ALA A 88 8.52 9.70 -14.83
C ALA A 88 8.70 8.58 -15.86
N VAL A 89 7.64 7.86 -16.24
CA VAL A 89 7.73 6.78 -17.26
C VAL A 89 8.16 7.32 -18.64
N GLY A 90 7.87 8.60 -18.93
CA GLY A 90 8.34 9.25 -20.16
C GLY A 90 9.79 9.77 -20.08
N HIS A 91 10.40 9.82 -18.90
CA HIS A 91 11.75 10.34 -18.70
C HIS A 91 12.81 9.23 -18.60
N SER A 92 12.69 8.35 -17.60
CA SER A 92 13.61 7.21 -17.42
C SER A 92 13.10 6.24 -16.37
N SER A 93 13.52 4.97 -16.44
CA SER A 93 13.21 3.99 -15.39
C SER A 93 13.86 4.32 -14.05
N TYR A 94 14.99 5.03 -14.05
CA TYR A 94 15.62 5.59 -12.85
C TYR A 94 14.70 6.61 -12.15
N ALA A 95 14.12 7.54 -12.91
CA ALA A 95 13.18 8.52 -12.37
C ALA A 95 11.92 7.85 -11.79
N VAL A 96 11.40 6.82 -12.47
CA VAL A 96 10.27 6.02 -11.96
C VAL A 96 10.63 5.41 -10.61
N LEU A 97 11.76 4.71 -10.53
CA LEU A 97 12.17 4.05 -9.29
C LEU A 97 12.42 5.05 -8.16
N ALA A 98 12.95 6.24 -8.49
CA ALA A 98 13.12 7.32 -7.53
C ALA A 98 11.78 7.82 -6.97
N VAL A 99 10.78 8.06 -7.82
CA VAL A 99 9.42 8.46 -7.41
C VAL A 99 8.81 7.43 -6.46
N PHE A 100 8.91 6.15 -6.81
CA PHE A 100 8.43 5.06 -5.95
C PHE A 100 9.19 4.98 -4.63
N GLY A 101 10.51 5.20 -4.66
CA GLY A 101 11.34 5.24 -3.46
C GLY A 101 10.94 6.35 -2.49
N VAL A 102 10.75 7.57 -3.00
CA VAL A 102 10.27 8.72 -2.21
C VAL A 102 8.90 8.42 -1.63
N TRP A 103 7.98 7.91 -2.45
CA TRP A 103 6.63 7.55 -2.01
C TRP A 103 6.63 6.53 -0.87
N ALA A 104 7.44 5.46 -0.98
CA ALA A 104 7.55 4.43 0.05
C ALA A 104 8.18 4.97 1.34
N ILE A 105 9.20 5.84 1.25
CA ILE A 105 9.77 6.49 2.44
C ILE A 105 8.73 7.36 3.13
N LEU A 106 8.05 8.25 2.40
CA LEU A 106 7.05 9.14 2.98
C LEU A 106 5.91 8.36 3.64
N SER A 107 5.36 7.37 2.93
CA SER A 107 4.30 6.51 3.45
C SER A 107 4.75 5.73 4.69
N GLY A 108 5.96 5.17 4.67
CA GLY A 108 6.54 4.42 5.77
C GLY A 108 6.78 5.27 7.02
N VAL A 109 7.34 6.46 6.85
CA VAL A 109 7.57 7.42 7.94
C VAL A 109 6.25 7.89 8.56
N LEU A 110 5.24 8.20 7.73
CA LEU A 110 3.91 8.58 8.23
C LEU A 110 3.28 7.44 9.06
N GLN A 111 3.44 6.19 8.61
CA GLN A 111 2.97 5.02 9.36
C GLN A 111 3.73 4.83 10.67
N LEU A 112 5.06 4.96 10.66
CA LEU A 112 5.91 4.89 11.86
C LEU A 112 5.51 5.95 12.90
N VAL A 113 5.41 7.21 12.49
CA VAL A 113 5.05 8.32 13.38
C VAL A 113 3.67 8.07 13.99
N THR A 114 2.70 7.64 13.18
CA THR A 114 1.35 7.34 13.67
C THR A 114 1.34 6.17 14.64
N GLY A 115 2.06 5.08 14.32
CA GLY A 115 2.17 3.90 15.15
C GLY A 115 2.85 4.18 16.50
N VAL A 116 3.94 4.96 16.49
CA VAL A 116 4.66 5.37 17.71
C VAL A 116 3.81 6.29 18.58
N ARG A 117 3.12 7.28 18.00
CA ARG A 117 2.24 8.18 18.75
C ARG A 117 1.10 7.42 19.44
N ARG A 118 0.48 6.49 18.72
CA ARG A 118 -0.63 5.66 19.23
C ARG A 118 -0.19 4.49 20.11
N TRP A 119 1.13 4.26 20.24
CA TRP A 119 1.68 3.15 21.02
C TRP A 119 1.28 3.25 22.50
N ARG A 120 1.39 4.45 23.09
CA ARG A 120 1.08 4.67 24.51
C ARG A 120 -0.42 4.56 24.81
N ASP A 121 -1.26 4.90 23.85
CA ASP A 121 -2.72 4.97 24.06
C ASP A 121 -3.41 3.62 23.81
N TYR A 122 -2.90 2.79 22.89
CA TYR A 122 -3.60 1.58 22.42
C TYR A 122 -2.75 0.30 22.42
N GLY A 123 -1.45 0.36 22.74
CA GLY A 123 -0.56 -0.78 23.04
C GLY A 123 -0.30 -1.83 21.95
N ALA A 124 -1.04 -1.83 20.83
CA ALA A 124 -1.06 -2.91 19.84
C ALA A 124 -0.68 -2.48 18.40
N GLN A 125 0.07 -1.39 18.24
CA GLN A 125 0.39 -0.80 16.93
C GLN A 125 1.71 -1.32 16.31
N TRP A 126 2.27 -2.42 16.83
CA TRP A 126 3.56 -2.97 16.35
C TRP A 126 3.53 -3.34 14.87
N ALA A 127 2.39 -3.84 14.37
CA ALA A 127 2.24 -4.19 12.96
C ALA A 127 2.33 -2.95 12.05
N MET A 128 1.80 -1.81 12.49
CA MET A 128 1.90 -0.53 11.77
C MET A 128 3.33 0.01 11.77
N ILE A 129 4.04 -0.14 12.90
CA ILE A 129 5.45 0.27 13.01
C ILE A 129 6.33 -0.60 12.10
N LEU A 130 6.18 -1.92 12.14
CA LEU A 130 6.95 -2.83 11.27
C LEU A 130 6.66 -2.60 9.79
N SER A 131 5.38 -2.43 9.43
CA SER A 131 5.00 -2.12 8.05
C SER A 131 5.58 -0.78 7.58
N GLY A 132 5.54 0.24 8.44
CA GLY A 132 6.15 1.55 8.16
C GLY A 132 7.66 1.48 8.01
N ALA A 133 8.35 0.74 8.89
CA ALA A 133 9.79 0.50 8.79
C ALA A 133 10.16 -0.21 7.49
N GLN A 134 9.45 -1.28 7.16
CA GLN A 134 9.68 -2.03 5.92
C GLN A 134 9.44 -1.15 4.68
N SER A 135 8.40 -0.32 4.69
CA SER A 135 8.11 0.61 3.60
C SER A 135 9.24 1.64 3.43
N ALA A 136 9.72 2.22 4.54
CA ALA A 136 10.85 3.15 4.50
C ALA A 136 12.16 2.49 4.02
N LEU A 137 12.45 1.27 4.46
CA LEU A 137 13.62 0.51 4.01
C LEU A 137 13.53 0.15 2.52
N ALA A 138 12.36 -0.31 2.06
CA ALA A 138 12.11 -0.59 0.65
C ALA A 138 12.31 0.67 -0.19
N GLY A 139 11.82 1.82 0.28
CA GLY A 139 12.02 3.09 -0.41
C GLY A 139 13.50 3.51 -0.47
N GLY A 140 14.25 3.35 0.63
CA GLY A 140 15.70 3.59 0.64
C GLY A 140 16.46 2.69 -0.35
N TYR A 141 16.07 1.41 -0.43
CA TYR A 141 16.61 0.48 -1.43
C TYR A 141 16.29 0.94 -2.86
N MET A 142 15.05 1.34 -3.15
CA MET A 142 14.66 1.86 -4.46
C MET A 142 15.44 3.12 -4.84
N ILE A 143 15.62 4.07 -3.90
CA ILE A 143 16.45 5.26 -4.14
C ILE A 143 17.90 4.85 -4.46
N SER A 144 18.49 3.94 -3.69
CA SER A 144 19.85 3.47 -3.95
C SER A 144 20.00 2.84 -5.34
N ARG A 145 19.00 2.10 -5.81
CA ARG A 145 18.97 1.51 -7.15
C ARG A 145 18.71 2.54 -8.25
N SER A 146 17.97 3.61 -7.94
CA SER A 146 17.68 4.70 -8.88
C SER A 146 18.92 5.55 -9.24
N ILE A 147 19.98 5.49 -8.45
CA ILE A 147 21.27 6.15 -8.72
C ILE A 147 22.36 5.16 -9.17
N GLY A 148 21.99 3.89 -9.39
CA GLY A 148 22.90 2.82 -9.79
C GLY A 148 23.21 2.84 -11.29
N THR A 149 24.04 1.88 -11.72
CA THR A 149 24.45 1.70 -13.12
C THR A 149 23.63 0.66 -13.88
N VAL A 150 22.84 -0.14 -13.17
CA VAL A 150 21.95 -1.15 -13.76
C VAL A 150 20.57 -0.55 -13.91
N ALA A 151 20.06 -0.53 -15.14
CA ALA A 151 18.76 0.05 -15.46
C ALA A 151 17.64 -0.60 -14.64
N PRO A 152 16.89 0.18 -13.83
CA PRO A 152 15.74 -0.31 -13.10
C PRO A 152 14.64 -0.83 -14.02
N THR A 153 13.87 -1.77 -13.48
CA THR A 153 12.69 -2.35 -14.12
C THR A 153 11.51 -2.33 -13.15
N ILE A 154 10.32 -2.68 -13.64
CA ILE A 154 9.14 -2.87 -12.78
C ILE A 154 9.35 -3.95 -11.70
N LEU A 155 10.30 -4.87 -11.92
CA LEU A 155 10.63 -5.92 -10.95
C LEU A 155 11.33 -5.37 -9.71
N ASP A 156 11.96 -4.20 -9.78
CA ASP A 156 12.53 -3.53 -8.60
C ASP A 156 11.43 -2.96 -7.68
N VAL A 157 10.20 -2.79 -8.20
CA VAL A 157 9.01 -2.35 -7.45
C VAL A 157 8.19 -3.55 -6.94
N ALA A 158 8.20 -4.68 -7.65
CA ALA A 158 7.37 -5.83 -7.35
C ALA A 158 7.47 -6.40 -5.91
N PRO A 159 8.66 -6.50 -5.28
CA PRO A 159 8.77 -6.94 -3.89
C PRO A 159 7.98 -6.07 -2.92
N TYR A 160 7.95 -4.76 -3.13
CA TYR A 160 7.18 -3.83 -2.31
C TYR A 160 5.67 -4.15 -2.37
N ALA A 161 5.14 -4.34 -3.58
CA ALA A 161 3.75 -4.74 -3.78
C ALA A 161 3.46 -6.14 -3.23
N GLY A 162 4.42 -7.06 -3.33
CA GLY A 162 4.34 -8.40 -2.76
C GLY A 162 4.21 -8.41 -1.23
N PHE A 163 4.99 -7.57 -0.54
CA PHE A 163 4.80 -7.41 0.91
C PHE A 163 3.43 -6.82 1.25
N GLY A 164 2.95 -5.84 0.48
CA GLY A 164 1.59 -5.33 0.60
C GLY A 164 0.55 -6.46 0.50
N ALA A 165 0.64 -7.29 -0.54
CA ALA A 165 -0.23 -8.45 -0.73
C ALA A 165 -0.24 -9.38 0.50
N PHE A 166 0.95 -9.69 1.03
CA PHE A 166 1.11 -10.53 2.21
C PHE A 166 0.36 -9.95 3.43
N TYR A 167 0.56 -8.68 3.78
CA TYR A 167 -0.09 -8.08 4.94
C TYR A 167 -1.60 -7.94 4.77
N PHE A 168 -2.09 -7.61 3.57
CA PHE A 168 -3.53 -7.53 3.32
C PHE A 168 -4.19 -8.91 3.43
N LEU A 169 -3.56 -9.94 2.87
CA LEU A 169 -4.08 -11.29 2.96
C LEU A 169 -4.07 -11.80 4.40
N LEU A 170 -2.97 -11.57 5.13
CA LEU A 170 -2.87 -11.92 6.54
C LEU A 170 -3.96 -11.24 7.38
N SER A 171 -4.20 -9.95 7.15
CA SER A 171 -5.26 -9.18 7.83
C SER A 171 -6.65 -9.74 7.50
N ALA A 172 -6.92 -10.09 6.24
CA ALA A 172 -8.18 -10.67 5.83
C ALA A 172 -8.43 -12.05 6.48
N ILE A 173 -7.42 -12.93 6.47
CA ILE A 173 -7.48 -14.26 7.10
C ILE A 173 -7.70 -14.14 8.60
N TRP A 174 -7.00 -13.21 9.26
CA TRP A 174 -7.16 -12.97 10.70
C TRP A 174 -8.58 -12.55 11.06
N LEU A 175 -9.19 -11.65 10.28
CA LEU A 175 -10.59 -11.24 10.48
C LEU A 175 -11.57 -12.42 10.32
N VAL A 176 -11.34 -13.29 9.33
CA VAL A 176 -12.13 -14.53 9.17
C VAL A 176 -11.99 -15.45 10.38
N ALA A 177 -10.76 -15.70 10.82
CA ALA A 177 -10.49 -16.57 11.96
C ALA A 177 -11.11 -16.04 13.26
N ARG A 178 -11.09 -14.72 13.47
CA ARG A 178 -11.71 -14.07 14.64
C ARG A 178 -13.24 -14.16 14.58
N ALA A 179 -13.86 -13.89 13.43
CA ALA A 179 -15.31 -14.02 13.27
C ALA A 179 -15.80 -15.45 13.53
N ARG A 180 -15.05 -16.47 13.05
CA ARG A 180 -15.37 -17.88 13.30
C ARG A 180 -15.26 -18.29 14.77
N ARG A 181 -14.29 -17.73 15.51
CA ARG A 181 -14.15 -17.98 16.96
C ARG A 181 -15.28 -17.36 17.75
N SER A 182 -15.67 -16.13 17.43
CA SER A 182 -16.80 -15.44 18.09
C SER A 182 -18.17 -16.06 17.78
N ALA A 183 -18.33 -16.76 16.65
CA ALA A 183 -19.55 -17.51 16.34
C ALA A 183 -19.63 -18.89 17.02
N ARG A 184 -18.54 -19.35 17.65
CA ARG A 184 -18.45 -20.64 18.36
C ARG A 184 -18.45 -20.49 19.89
N ALA A 185 -18.33 -19.26 20.39
CA ALA A 185 -18.43 -18.90 21.81
C ALA A 185 -19.83 -18.41 22.11
#